data_AF-A0A9P4TPL8-F1
#
_entry.id   AF-A0A9P4TPL8-F1
#
_cell.length_a   1.000
_cell.length_b   1.000
_cell.length_c   1.000
_cell.angle_alpha   90.00
_cell.angle_beta   90.00
_cell.angle_gamma   90.00
#
_symmetry.space_group_name_H-M   'P 1'
#
loop_
_entity.id
_entity.type
_entity.pdbx_description
1 polymer ?
#
loop_
_entity_poly.entity_id
_entity_poly.type
_entity_poly.pdbx_seq_one_letter_code
_entity_poly.pdbx_strand_id
1 'polypeptide(L)'
;MSVPFRLEYPTWYVAEFAMGDFKCTGRTVLILDHASQDFGFVYWESGGGEAASVRTLPSTGQPVIFSAKDAMAICYHDESPKISILYRQTQADMLFYDDEDAYQFYNAFVAAAKDSQNLNLYCYEVHDVDKFEEEGFDMTKEQLVVERLLRTREISPFWPSLRRSGEWSDFTIVAGGKSFSVHSNKLHKESEYFRAIFNGGFAENDSRVINLPESERTINALLDQIYEMPKSTTESLFTGFVLLPAEEQEQPLNDLLELLIAADKYSLEKIKARVAKAITDRMPFIKDALTVVDLAIAIFDEQMPQVDCLRKQITEQIRYRMPMIVTNAVIWKEYSESKELLKAVHMHLFAYAKF
;
A
#
# COMPACT_ATOMS: atom_id res chain seq x y z
N MET A 1 -3.28 -5.68 -31.25
CA MET A 1 -3.90 -5.49 -29.92
C MET A 1 -2.76 -5.36 -28.94
N SER A 2 -2.60 -4.19 -28.33
CA SER A 2 -1.57 -3.97 -27.30
C SER A 2 -1.90 -4.86 -26.10
N VAL A 3 -0.91 -5.62 -25.64
CA VAL A 3 -1.01 -6.36 -24.38
C VAL A 3 -1.22 -5.30 -23.28
N PRO A 4 -2.26 -5.42 -22.44
CA PRO A 4 -2.46 -4.49 -21.35
C PRO A 4 -1.22 -4.52 -20.45
N PHE A 5 -0.84 -3.36 -19.96
CA PHE A 5 0.20 -3.18 -18.96
C PHE A 5 0.00 -4.21 -17.82
N ARG A 6 0.84 -5.25 -17.77
CA ARG A 6 0.91 -6.11 -16.60
C ARG A 6 1.76 -5.38 -15.58
N LEU A 7 1.08 -4.76 -14.63
CA LEU A 7 1.66 -4.49 -13.33
C LEU A 7 2.34 -5.79 -12.87
N GLU A 8 3.60 -5.74 -12.42
CA GLU A 8 4.24 -6.89 -11.73
C GLU A 8 3.63 -7.16 -10.34
N TYR A 9 2.48 -6.56 -10.07
CA TYR A 9 1.73 -6.65 -8.83
C TYR A 9 0.70 -7.75 -9.02
N PRO A 10 0.28 -8.40 -7.93
CA PRO A 10 -0.92 -9.20 -7.97
C PRO A 10 -2.09 -8.27 -8.34
N THR A 11 -2.63 -8.49 -9.53
CA THR A 11 -3.79 -7.79 -10.07
C THR A 11 -4.78 -8.83 -10.52
N TRP A 12 -6.06 -8.63 -10.19
CA TRP A 12 -7.09 -9.62 -10.49
C TRP A 12 -8.16 -9.03 -11.38
N TYR A 13 -8.54 -9.74 -12.44
CA TYR A 13 -9.53 -9.27 -13.38
C TYR A 13 -10.93 -9.65 -12.90
N VAL A 14 -11.70 -8.64 -12.52
CA VAL A 14 -13.07 -8.80 -12.02
C VAL A 14 -14.04 -8.50 -13.16
N ALA A 15 -14.90 -9.46 -13.46
CA ALA A 15 -15.96 -9.36 -14.46
C ALA A 15 -17.19 -8.64 -13.89
N GLU A 16 -17.59 -9.01 -12.68
CA GLU A 16 -18.70 -8.38 -11.95
C GLU A 16 -18.35 -8.16 -10.48
N PHE A 17 -18.83 -7.05 -9.92
CA PHE A 17 -18.77 -6.78 -8.49
C PHE A 17 -20.09 -6.18 -8.01
N ALA A 18 -20.55 -6.65 -6.85
CA ALA A 18 -21.72 -6.11 -6.17
C ALA A 18 -21.41 -5.93 -4.68
N MET A 19 -21.81 -4.79 -4.10
CA MET A 19 -21.72 -4.53 -2.67
C MET A 19 -22.83 -3.55 -2.25
N GLY A 20 -23.78 -4.03 -1.44
CA GLY A 20 -25.00 -3.26 -1.15
C GLY A 20 -25.75 -2.91 -2.45
N ASP A 21 -26.08 -1.62 -2.64
CA ASP A 21 -26.77 -1.13 -3.84
C ASP A 21 -25.83 -0.86 -5.03
N PHE A 22 -24.51 -0.98 -4.83
CA PHE A 22 -23.53 -0.76 -5.88
C PHE A 22 -23.31 -2.05 -6.66
N LYS A 23 -23.51 -2.01 -7.98
CA LYS A 23 -23.12 -3.08 -8.91
C LYS A 23 -22.30 -2.48 -10.04
N CYS A 24 -21.18 -3.11 -10.39
CA CYS A 24 -20.43 -2.77 -11.58
C CYS A 24 -20.06 -4.01 -12.39
N THR A 25 -20.12 -3.87 -13.71
CA THR A 25 -19.77 -4.90 -14.68
C THR A 25 -18.74 -4.34 -15.66
N GLY A 26 -17.84 -5.18 -16.16
CA GLY A 26 -16.93 -4.83 -17.25
C GLY A 26 -15.48 -5.16 -16.95
N ARG A 27 -14.55 -4.62 -17.74
CA ARG A 27 -13.12 -4.84 -17.53
C ARG A 27 -12.62 -3.95 -16.40
N THR A 28 -12.62 -4.47 -15.19
CA THR A 28 -12.00 -3.87 -14.03
C THR A 28 -10.87 -4.72 -13.52
N VAL A 29 -9.85 -4.05 -13.00
CA VAL A 29 -8.73 -4.69 -12.33
C VAL A 29 -8.81 -4.33 -10.86
N LEU A 30 -8.76 -5.33 -10.00
CA LEU A 30 -8.63 -5.13 -8.57
C LEU A 30 -7.15 -5.06 -8.22
N ILE A 31 -6.78 -4.07 -7.41
CA ILE A 31 -5.41 -3.94 -6.89
C ILE A 31 -5.45 -3.82 -5.36
N LEU A 32 -4.34 -4.22 -4.72
CA LEU A 32 -4.10 -4.07 -3.28
C LEU A 32 -3.19 -2.87 -3.01
N ASP A 33 -3.62 -1.97 -2.13
CA ASP A 33 -2.72 -1.04 -1.45
C ASP A 33 -2.05 -1.78 -0.29
N HIS A 34 -0.75 -2.06 -0.43
CA HIS A 34 0.00 -2.80 0.58
C HIS A 34 0.27 -1.98 1.85
N ALA A 35 0.10 -0.66 1.82
CA ALA A 35 0.32 0.19 2.99
C ALA A 35 -0.87 0.17 3.95
N SER A 36 -2.09 0.25 3.40
CA SER A 36 -3.35 0.26 4.15
C SER A 36 -4.05 -1.10 4.21
N GLN A 37 -3.70 -2.03 3.32
CA GLN A 37 -4.39 -3.31 3.09
C GLN A 37 -5.82 -3.14 2.54
N ASP A 38 -6.05 -2.05 1.82
CA ASP A 38 -7.30 -1.81 1.11
C ASP A 38 -7.22 -2.34 -0.31
N PHE A 39 -8.33 -2.81 -0.82
CA PHE A 39 -8.52 -3.20 -2.20
C PHE A 39 -9.36 -2.16 -2.90
N GLY A 40 -8.98 -1.82 -4.14
CA GLY A 40 -9.69 -0.84 -4.95
C GLY A 40 -9.76 -1.23 -6.40
N PHE A 41 -10.85 -0.82 -7.05
CA PHE A 41 -11.10 -1.10 -8.46
C PHE A 41 -10.46 -0.04 -9.34
N VAL A 42 -9.71 -0.50 -10.33
CA VAL A 42 -8.88 0.32 -11.21
C VAL A 42 -9.19 0.00 -12.67
N TYR A 43 -9.05 1.01 -13.52
CA TYR A 43 -9.12 0.88 -14.97
C TYR A 43 -8.14 1.84 -15.64
N TRP A 44 -7.87 1.58 -16.91
CA TRP A 44 -7.07 2.45 -17.77
C TRP A 44 -7.97 3.04 -18.85
N GLU A 45 -7.84 4.35 -19.08
CA GLU A 45 -8.65 5.03 -20.08
C GLU A 45 -8.23 4.61 -21.50
N SER A 46 -9.24 4.25 -22.31
CA SER A 46 -9.03 3.85 -23.70
C SER A 46 -8.63 5.07 -24.52
N GLY A 47 -7.36 5.17 -24.92
CA GLY A 47 -6.83 6.31 -25.69
C GLY A 47 -5.36 6.66 -25.46
N GLY A 48 -4.61 5.84 -24.73
CA GLY A 48 -3.24 6.16 -24.33
C GLY A 48 -3.13 6.84 -22.97
N GLY A 49 -4.17 6.72 -22.14
CA GLY A 49 -4.05 7.01 -20.70
C GLY A 49 -3.14 5.96 -20.06
N GLU A 50 -1.86 6.28 -19.94
CA GLU A 50 -0.83 5.42 -19.34
C GLU A 50 -0.92 5.36 -17.81
N ALA A 51 -1.63 6.31 -17.20
CA ALA A 51 -1.92 6.30 -15.77
C ALA A 51 -3.22 5.53 -15.47
N ALA A 52 -3.19 4.83 -14.35
CA ALA A 52 -4.32 4.15 -13.77
C ALA A 52 -5.33 5.15 -13.19
N SER A 53 -6.62 4.83 -13.29
CA SER A 53 -7.74 5.57 -12.68
C SER A 53 -8.54 4.65 -11.75
N VAL A 54 -9.04 5.18 -10.64
CA VAL A 54 -9.85 4.42 -9.67
C VAL A 54 -11.33 4.57 -9.99
N ARG A 55 -12.10 3.49 -9.85
CA ARG A 55 -13.56 3.56 -9.94
C ARG A 55 -14.13 4.25 -8.72
N THR A 56 -15.11 5.11 -8.96
CA THR A 56 -15.81 5.86 -7.93
C THR A 56 -17.30 5.53 -7.91
N LEU A 57 -17.91 5.69 -6.74
CA LEU A 57 -19.35 5.59 -6.55
C LEU A 57 -20.04 6.78 -7.26
N PRO A 58 -21.04 6.54 -8.13
CA PRO A 58 -21.70 7.62 -8.85
C PRO A 58 -22.38 8.66 -7.96
N SER A 59 -22.83 8.26 -6.76
CA SER A 59 -23.56 9.11 -5.83
C SER A 59 -22.67 10.05 -5.01
N THR A 60 -21.46 9.60 -4.63
CA THR A 60 -20.57 10.34 -3.70
C THR A 60 -19.27 10.79 -4.34
N GLY A 61 -18.90 10.23 -5.50
CA GLY A 61 -17.58 10.41 -6.10
C GLY A 61 -16.45 9.74 -5.32
N GLN A 62 -16.75 9.00 -4.25
CA GLN A 62 -15.72 8.32 -3.46
C GLN A 62 -15.23 7.05 -4.16
N PRO A 63 -13.96 6.68 -4.00
CA PRO A 63 -13.43 5.40 -4.47
C PRO A 63 -14.26 4.21 -4.00
N VAL A 64 -14.45 3.24 -4.89
CA VAL A 64 -14.99 1.92 -4.52
C VAL A 64 -13.86 1.12 -3.91
N ILE A 65 -13.85 1.02 -2.58
CA ILE A 65 -12.82 0.33 -1.81
C ILE A 65 -13.44 -0.60 -0.78
N PHE A 66 -12.67 -1.62 -0.41
CA PHE A 66 -12.99 -2.48 0.72
C PHE A 66 -11.70 -2.99 1.38
N SER A 67 -11.76 -3.37 2.66
CA SER A 67 -10.57 -3.67 3.45
C SER A 67 -10.65 -5.05 4.07
N ALA A 68 -9.55 -5.80 4.02
CA ALA A 68 -9.46 -7.10 4.69
C ALA A 68 -9.48 -6.97 6.22
N LYS A 69 -9.20 -5.77 6.75
CA LYS A 69 -9.17 -5.47 8.18
C LYS A 69 -10.52 -5.68 8.88
N ASP A 70 -11.61 -5.31 8.19
CA ASP A 70 -12.95 -5.27 8.77
C ASP A 70 -13.85 -6.42 8.29
N ALA A 71 -13.33 -7.30 7.44
CA ALA A 71 -14.04 -8.46 6.94
C ALA A 71 -14.27 -9.49 8.05
N MET A 72 -15.47 -10.04 8.10
CA MET A 72 -15.88 -11.06 9.06
C MET A 72 -15.68 -12.47 8.51
N ALA A 73 -15.96 -12.66 7.22
CA ALA A 73 -15.78 -13.93 6.56
C ALA A 73 -15.48 -13.74 5.06
N ILE A 74 -14.86 -14.76 4.47
CA ILE A 74 -14.66 -14.90 3.04
C ILE A 74 -15.04 -16.33 2.62
N CYS A 75 -15.86 -16.44 1.57
CA CYS A 75 -16.28 -17.68 0.95
C CYS A 75 -15.67 -17.82 -0.45
N TYR A 76 -15.22 -19.02 -0.78
CA TYR A 76 -14.69 -19.37 -2.11
C TYR A 76 -15.01 -20.84 -2.45
N HIS A 77 -14.77 -21.24 -3.70
CA HIS A 77 -14.80 -22.62 -4.16
C HIS A 77 -13.70 -22.78 -5.24
N ASP A 78 -12.92 -23.87 -5.21
CA ASP A 78 -11.76 -24.04 -6.11
C ASP A 78 -12.15 -24.07 -7.60
N GLU A 79 -13.34 -24.58 -7.92
CA GLU A 79 -13.87 -24.66 -9.30
C GLU A 79 -14.78 -23.48 -9.68
N SER A 80 -14.85 -22.42 -8.87
CA SER A 80 -15.72 -21.26 -9.15
C SER A 80 -14.93 -19.96 -9.22
N PRO A 81 -15.18 -19.10 -10.23
CA PRO A 81 -14.61 -17.77 -10.26
C PRO A 81 -15.31 -16.79 -9.31
N LYS A 82 -16.23 -17.23 -8.46
CA LYS A 82 -16.96 -16.38 -7.52
C LYS A 82 -16.27 -16.31 -6.16
N ILE A 83 -16.22 -15.12 -5.57
CA ILE A 83 -15.83 -14.92 -4.16
C ILE A 83 -16.84 -13.99 -3.48
N SER A 84 -17.25 -14.37 -2.28
CA SER A 84 -18.13 -13.56 -1.44
C SER A 84 -17.43 -13.19 -0.15
N ILE A 85 -17.49 -11.92 0.24
CA ILE A 85 -16.89 -11.40 1.47
C ILE A 85 -17.99 -10.78 2.32
N LEU A 86 -18.07 -11.19 3.58
CA LEU A 86 -19.03 -10.66 4.53
C LEU A 86 -18.40 -9.61 5.44
N TYR A 87 -19.05 -8.47 5.55
CA TYR A 87 -18.81 -7.42 6.53
C TYR A 87 -19.98 -7.34 7.52
N ARG A 88 -19.87 -6.52 8.58
CA ARG A 88 -20.89 -6.40 9.63
C ARG A 88 -22.31 -6.12 9.13
N GLN A 89 -22.46 -5.42 8.02
CA GLN A 89 -23.77 -4.96 7.52
C GLN A 89 -23.96 -5.17 6.02
N THR A 90 -22.98 -5.74 5.32
CA THR A 90 -23.04 -5.87 3.85
C THR A 90 -22.22 -7.09 3.40
N GLN A 91 -22.59 -7.64 2.25
CA GLN A 91 -21.83 -8.65 1.52
C GLN A 91 -21.29 -8.01 0.25
N ALA A 92 -20.05 -8.35 -0.07
CA ALA A 92 -19.40 -8.00 -1.32
C ALA A 92 -19.22 -9.28 -2.14
N ASP A 93 -19.84 -9.32 -3.31
CA ASP A 93 -19.77 -10.44 -4.25
C ASP A 93 -18.93 -10.04 -5.45
N MET A 94 -17.98 -10.91 -5.81
CA MET A 94 -17.07 -10.74 -6.94
C MET A 94 -17.16 -11.97 -7.84
N LEU A 95 -17.22 -11.71 -9.14
CA LEU A 95 -17.06 -12.71 -10.17
C LEU A 95 -15.81 -12.37 -10.98
N PHE A 96 -14.81 -13.23 -10.96
CA PHE A 96 -13.57 -13.10 -11.72
C PHE A 96 -13.75 -13.65 -13.14
N TYR A 97 -12.83 -13.32 -14.06
CA TYR A 97 -12.87 -13.89 -15.42
C TYR A 97 -12.45 -15.36 -15.47
N ASP A 98 -11.64 -15.79 -14.50
CA ASP A 98 -11.21 -17.17 -14.31
C ASP A 98 -11.08 -17.50 -12.82
N ASP A 99 -11.05 -18.80 -12.54
CA ASP A 99 -10.93 -19.42 -11.22
C ASP A 99 -9.54 -19.20 -10.61
N GLU A 100 -8.48 -19.15 -11.42
CA GLU A 100 -7.13 -18.86 -10.99
C GLU A 100 -6.99 -17.46 -10.37
N ASP A 101 -7.54 -16.42 -11.03
CA ASP A 101 -7.58 -15.06 -10.50
C ASP A 101 -8.37 -14.99 -9.19
N ALA A 102 -9.50 -15.71 -9.10
CA ALA A 102 -10.27 -15.80 -7.88
C ALA A 102 -9.44 -16.43 -6.74
N TYR A 103 -8.80 -17.57 -7.00
CA TYR A 103 -7.97 -18.25 -6.01
C TYR A 103 -6.75 -17.41 -5.57
N GLN A 104 -6.08 -16.73 -6.51
CA GLN A 104 -4.99 -15.81 -6.17
C GLN A 104 -5.48 -14.64 -5.33
N PHE A 105 -6.65 -14.08 -5.66
CA PHE A 105 -7.25 -12.99 -4.89
C PHE A 105 -7.61 -13.47 -3.48
N TYR A 106 -8.24 -14.63 -3.32
CA TYR A 106 -8.56 -15.22 -2.03
C TYR A 106 -7.31 -15.31 -1.14
N ASN A 107 -6.21 -15.85 -1.67
CA ASN A 107 -4.95 -15.98 -0.93
C ASN A 107 -4.37 -14.62 -0.52
N ALA A 108 -4.40 -13.64 -1.42
CA ALA A 108 -3.94 -12.29 -1.12
C ALA A 108 -4.83 -11.58 -0.09
N PHE A 109 -6.15 -11.78 -0.15
CA PHE A 109 -7.10 -11.24 0.82
C PHE A 109 -6.87 -11.82 2.21
N VAL A 110 -6.67 -13.13 2.32
CA VAL A 110 -6.34 -13.80 3.59
C VAL A 110 -4.98 -13.32 4.13
N ALA A 111 -4.00 -13.10 3.26
CA ALA A 111 -2.71 -12.51 3.66
C ALA A 111 -2.89 -11.08 4.17
N ALA A 112 -3.66 -10.25 3.47
CA ALA A 112 -3.96 -8.87 3.86
C ALA A 112 -4.70 -8.77 5.20
N ALA A 113 -5.62 -9.72 5.47
CA ALA A 113 -6.29 -9.83 6.76
C ALA A 113 -5.31 -10.13 7.90
N LYS A 114 -4.34 -11.03 7.67
CA LYS A 114 -3.29 -11.32 8.67
C LYS A 114 -2.39 -10.12 8.91
N ASP A 115 -1.98 -9.42 7.85
CA ASP A 115 -1.11 -8.24 7.93
C ASP A 115 -1.79 -7.05 8.62
N SER A 116 -3.11 -6.94 8.48
CA SER A 116 -3.94 -5.95 9.19
C SER A 116 -4.36 -6.38 10.60
N GLN A 117 -3.87 -7.53 11.09
CA GLN A 117 -4.21 -8.13 12.39
C GLN A 117 -5.71 -8.44 12.56
N ASN A 118 -6.42 -8.71 11.46
CA ASN A 118 -7.77 -9.25 11.54
C ASN A 118 -7.74 -10.74 11.91
N LEU A 119 -7.69 -10.99 13.22
CA LEU A 119 -7.70 -12.35 13.79
C LEU A 119 -9.09 -13.00 13.75
N ASN A 120 -10.11 -12.29 13.28
CA ASN A 120 -11.51 -12.74 13.30
C ASN A 120 -12.02 -13.14 11.92
N LEU A 121 -11.21 -13.02 10.87
CA LEU A 121 -11.60 -13.46 9.53
C LEU A 121 -11.86 -14.97 9.52
N TYR A 122 -13.08 -15.36 9.19
CA TYR A 122 -13.46 -16.74 8.95
C TYR A 122 -13.34 -17.09 7.46
N CYS A 123 -12.52 -18.09 7.13
CA CYS A 123 -12.38 -18.57 5.76
C CYS A 123 -13.23 -19.83 5.58
N TYR A 124 -14.07 -19.85 4.55
CA TYR A 124 -14.97 -20.98 4.27
C TYR A 124 -14.89 -21.39 2.80
N GLU A 125 -14.67 -22.68 2.58
CA GLU A 125 -14.79 -23.29 1.26
C GLU A 125 -16.21 -23.85 1.13
N VAL A 126 -16.94 -23.40 0.11
CA VAL A 126 -18.30 -23.88 -0.13
C VAL A 126 -18.25 -25.29 -0.70
N HIS A 127 -19.23 -26.15 -0.38
CA HIS A 127 -19.27 -27.53 -0.90
C HIS A 127 -20.21 -27.71 -2.11
N ASP A 128 -21.18 -26.80 -2.27
CA ASP A 128 -22.19 -26.84 -3.32
C ASP A 128 -21.97 -25.63 -4.24
N VAL A 129 -21.27 -25.86 -5.36
CA VAL A 129 -20.93 -24.81 -6.33
C VAL A 129 -22.16 -24.23 -7.00
N ASP A 130 -23.15 -25.06 -7.32
CA ASP A 130 -24.38 -24.62 -8.00
C ASP A 130 -25.11 -23.60 -7.12
N LYS A 131 -25.23 -23.91 -5.82
CA LYS A 131 -25.83 -22.99 -4.84
C LYS A 131 -25.00 -21.73 -4.63
N PHE A 132 -23.68 -21.86 -4.63
CA PHE A 132 -22.78 -20.72 -4.45
C PHE A 132 -22.92 -19.70 -5.57
N GLU A 133 -23.08 -20.16 -6.81
CA GLU A 133 -23.16 -19.31 -8.00
C GLU A 133 -24.53 -18.62 -8.19
N GLU A 134 -25.56 -19.01 -7.43
CA GLU A 134 -26.87 -18.35 -7.48
C GLU A 134 -26.78 -16.84 -7.14
N GLU A 135 -27.55 -16.01 -7.86
CA GLU A 135 -27.65 -14.56 -7.60
C GLU A 135 -28.18 -14.24 -6.19
N GLY A 136 -28.90 -15.18 -5.57
CA GLY A 136 -29.49 -15.04 -4.23
C GLY A 136 -28.61 -15.51 -3.08
N PHE A 137 -27.36 -15.95 -3.36
CA PHE A 137 -26.45 -16.47 -2.34
C PHE A 137 -26.16 -15.43 -1.24
N ASP A 138 -26.35 -15.81 0.01
CA ASP A 138 -26.26 -14.92 1.17
C ASP A 138 -25.57 -15.66 2.33
N MET A 139 -24.33 -15.25 2.63
CA MET A 139 -23.49 -15.88 3.65
C MET A 139 -24.14 -15.88 5.05
N THR A 140 -25.04 -14.92 5.33
CA THR A 140 -25.73 -14.86 6.63
C THR A 140 -26.86 -15.87 6.72
N LYS A 141 -27.60 -16.09 5.63
CA LYS A 141 -28.70 -17.07 5.55
C LYS A 141 -28.20 -18.50 5.57
N GLU A 142 -27.01 -18.74 5.04
CA GLU A 142 -26.32 -20.02 5.11
C GLU A 142 -25.85 -20.39 6.54
N GLN A 143 -26.13 -19.54 7.55
CA GLN A 143 -25.76 -19.73 8.97
C GLN A 143 -24.26 -19.95 9.20
N LEU A 144 -23.41 -19.66 8.23
CA LEU A 144 -21.96 -19.91 8.26
C LEU A 144 -21.23 -19.10 9.35
N VAL A 145 -21.89 -18.08 9.92
CA VAL A 145 -21.24 -16.94 10.60
C VAL A 145 -21.79 -16.71 12.03
N VAL A 146 -22.88 -17.39 12.43
CA VAL A 146 -23.79 -16.83 13.46
C VAL A 146 -23.35 -17.04 14.92
N GLU A 147 -22.46 -17.98 15.27
CA GLU A 147 -22.10 -18.22 16.69
C GLU A 147 -20.67 -17.80 17.12
N ARG A 148 -19.68 -17.76 16.22
CA ARG A 148 -18.29 -17.40 16.59
C ARG A 148 -17.99 -15.90 16.58
N LEU A 149 -18.68 -15.12 15.75
CA LEU A 149 -18.31 -13.72 15.47
C LEU A 149 -18.83 -12.70 16.49
N LEU A 150 -19.78 -13.07 17.36
CA LEU A 150 -20.34 -12.21 18.41
C LEU A 150 -19.43 -12.03 19.65
N ARG A 151 -18.20 -12.57 19.64
CA ARG A 151 -17.25 -12.48 20.77
C ARG A 151 -15.97 -11.69 20.44
N THR A 152 -16.05 -10.70 19.57
CA THR A 152 -14.92 -9.79 19.35
C THR A 152 -14.89 -8.73 20.45
N ARG A 153 -14.01 -8.92 21.44
CA ARG A 153 -13.61 -7.81 22.32
C ARG A 153 -12.74 -6.88 21.48
N GLU A 154 -13.17 -5.63 21.30
CA GLU A 154 -12.29 -4.55 20.84
C GLU A 154 -11.20 -4.36 21.90
N ILE A 155 -10.04 -4.97 21.69
CA ILE A 155 -8.84 -4.61 22.42
C ILE A 155 -8.43 -3.26 21.86
N SER A 156 -8.71 -2.18 22.59
CA SER A 156 -8.22 -0.86 22.23
C SER A 156 -6.70 -0.91 22.05
N PRO A 157 -6.16 -0.42 20.93
CA PRO A 157 -4.73 -0.54 20.67
C PRO A 157 -3.97 0.33 21.68
N PHE A 158 -3.17 -0.33 22.52
CA PHE A 158 -2.45 0.25 23.65
C PHE A 158 -1.43 1.33 23.24
N TRP A 159 -0.66 1.09 22.18
CA TRP A 159 0.40 2.00 21.74
C TRP A 159 -0.11 3.33 21.15
N PRO A 160 -1.14 3.34 20.29
CA PRO A 160 -1.73 4.59 19.80
C PRO A 160 -2.25 5.53 20.89
N SER A 161 -2.81 5.01 21.99
CA SER A 161 -3.23 5.86 23.10
C SER A 161 -2.02 6.50 23.79
N LEU A 162 -0.97 5.72 24.07
CA LEU A 162 0.25 6.21 24.72
C LEU A 162 0.97 7.26 23.89
N ARG A 163 1.02 7.08 22.57
CA ARG A 163 1.66 8.04 21.66
C ARG A 163 0.98 9.41 21.69
N ARG A 164 -0.35 9.44 21.83
CA ARG A 164 -1.16 10.67 21.88
C ARG A 164 -1.06 11.35 23.24
N SER A 165 -1.12 10.59 24.33
CA SER A 165 -1.09 11.16 25.67
C SER A 165 0.32 11.53 26.14
N GLY A 166 1.34 10.80 25.67
CA GLY A 166 2.70 10.88 26.20
C GLY A 166 2.84 10.29 27.60
N GLU A 167 1.80 9.64 28.13
CA GLU A 167 1.81 9.05 29.46
C GLU A 167 2.87 7.95 29.55
N TRP A 168 3.69 7.99 30.61
CA TRP A 168 4.79 7.07 30.86
C TRP A 168 5.93 7.12 29.83
N SER A 169 6.05 8.20 29.05
CA SER A 169 7.25 8.45 28.25
C SER A 169 8.48 8.62 29.15
N ASP A 170 9.58 8.00 28.77
CA ASP A 170 10.86 7.99 29.51
C ASP A 170 12.03 8.55 28.68
N PHE A 171 11.75 9.00 27.46
CA PHE A 171 12.74 9.54 26.55
C PHE A 171 12.14 10.64 25.66
N THR A 172 12.98 11.57 25.19
CA THR A 172 12.58 12.64 24.28
C THR A 172 13.39 12.58 22.98
N ILE A 173 12.70 12.61 21.85
CA ILE A 173 13.30 12.85 20.53
C ILE A 173 13.08 14.30 20.16
N VAL A 174 14.12 15.00 19.69
CA VAL A 174 14.03 16.36 19.17
C VAL A 174 14.36 16.35 17.69
N ALA A 175 13.49 16.89 16.85
CA ALA A 175 13.67 16.95 15.40
C ALA A 175 12.97 18.19 14.83
N GLY A 176 13.61 18.89 13.90
CA GLY A 176 13.07 20.14 13.33
C GLY A 176 12.68 21.21 14.36
N GLY A 177 13.29 21.21 15.55
CA GLY A 177 12.94 22.11 16.66
C GLY A 177 11.74 21.68 17.51
N LYS A 178 11.08 20.56 17.20
CA LYS A 178 10.00 19.99 18.00
C LYS A 178 10.49 18.84 18.87
N SER A 179 9.92 18.73 20.07
CA SER A 179 10.15 17.62 20.99
C SER A 179 9.01 16.60 20.94
N PHE A 180 9.37 15.32 20.93
CA PHE A 180 8.47 14.18 20.92
C PHE A 180 8.75 13.30 22.14
N SER A 181 7.78 13.22 23.05
CA SER A 181 7.82 12.27 24.17
C SER A 181 7.61 10.85 23.64
N VAL A 182 8.54 9.94 23.95
CA VAL A 182 8.52 8.56 23.47
C VAL A 182 8.84 7.56 24.58
N HIS A 183 8.51 6.30 24.31
CA HIS A 183 8.74 5.15 25.17
C HIS A 183 9.92 4.35 24.62
N SER A 184 11.03 4.38 25.36
CA SER A 184 12.29 3.73 24.99
C SER A 184 12.09 2.24 24.69
N ASN A 185 11.27 1.55 25.48
CA ASN A 185 10.97 0.13 25.33
C ASN A 185 10.32 -0.22 23.97
N LYS A 186 9.45 0.65 23.44
CA LYS A 186 8.80 0.45 22.15
C LYS A 186 9.78 0.67 21.02
N LEU A 187 10.55 1.77 21.06
CA LEU A 187 11.56 2.06 20.04
C LEU A 187 12.68 1.00 20.03
N HIS A 188 13.13 0.56 21.21
CA HIS A 188 14.11 -0.50 21.41
C HIS A 188 13.72 -1.82 20.73
N LYS A 189 12.41 -2.16 20.75
CA LYS A 189 11.90 -3.39 20.14
C LYS A 189 11.86 -3.31 18.62
N GLU A 190 11.59 -2.13 18.05
CA GLU A 190 11.38 -1.96 16.62
C GLU A 190 12.66 -1.60 15.84
N SER A 191 13.68 -1.05 16.51
CA SER A 191 14.89 -0.49 15.87
C SER A 191 16.18 -0.91 16.56
N GLU A 192 17.12 -1.44 15.78
CA GLU A 192 18.46 -1.75 16.27
C GLU A 192 19.26 -0.50 16.63
N TYR A 193 19.07 0.59 15.89
CA TYR A 193 19.66 1.89 16.18
C TYR A 193 19.24 2.40 17.56
N PHE A 194 17.93 2.50 17.81
CA PHE A 194 17.44 2.97 19.11
C PHE A 194 17.82 2.01 20.24
N ARG A 195 17.88 0.70 19.97
CA ARG A 195 18.41 -0.27 20.93
C ARG A 195 19.86 0.04 21.32
N ALA A 196 20.72 0.37 20.36
CA ALA A 196 22.10 0.72 20.63
C ALA A 196 22.22 2.02 21.45
N ILE A 197 21.33 2.98 21.22
CA ILE A 197 21.32 4.26 21.95
C ILE A 197 20.89 4.07 23.41
N PHE A 198 19.80 3.34 23.66
CA PHE A 198 19.27 3.19 25.02
C PHE A 198 20.11 2.26 25.90
N ASN A 199 20.77 1.27 25.31
CA ASN A 199 21.66 0.36 26.05
C ASN A 199 23.13 0.80 26.03
N GLY A 200 23.48 1.77 25.18
CA GLY A 200 24.83 2.29 25.09
C GLY A 200 25.15 3.24 26.25
N GLY A 201 26.43 3.35 26.59
CA GLY A 201 26.95 4.37 27.52
C GLY A 201 27.14 5.73 26.86
N PHE A 202 26.28 6.09 25.90
CA PHE A 202 26.34 7.37 25.20
C PHE A 202 25.71 8.48 26.04
N ALA A 203 26.12 9.74 25.80
CA ALA A 203 25.65 10.90 26.56
C ALA A 203 24.12 11.10 26.47
N GLU A 204 23.51 10.63 25.38
CA GLU A 204 22.07 10.63 25.12
C GLU A 204 21.30 9.75 26.13
N ASN A 205 21.93 8.70 26.67
CA ASN A 205 21.31 7.85 27.68
C ASN A 205 21.20 8.57 29.03
N ASP A 206 22.21 9.38 29.37
CA ASP A 206 22.24 10.19 30.58
C ASP A 206 21.29 11.39 30.48
N SER A 207 21.21 12.05 29.31
CA SER A 207 20.33 13.20 29.09
C SER A 207 18.87 12.81 28.88
N ARG A 208 18.59 11.56 28.48
CA ARG A 208 17.28 11.07 28.02
C ARG A 208 16.71 11.86 26.83
N VAL A 209 17.59 12.50 26.06
CA VAL A 209 17.25 13.33 24.91
C VAL A 209 18.17 12.97 23.74
N ILE A 210 17.58 12.78 22.56
CA ILE A 210 18.31 12.65 21.30
C ILE A 210 17.84 13.69 20.29
N ASN A 211 18.80 14.29 19.57
CA ASN A 211 18.52 15.20 18.47
C ASN A 211 18.69 14.47 17.14
N LEU A 212 17.61 14.37 16.36
CA LEU A 212 17.61 13.78 15.03
C LEU A 212 17.64 14.91 13.98
N PRO A 213 18.42 14.76 12.89
CA PRO A 213 18.60 15.82 11.91
C PRO A 213 17.43 15.96 10.91
N GLU A 214 16.50 14.99 10.85
CA GLU A 214 15.36 15.04 9.94
C GLU A 214 14.33 16.09 10.37
N SER A 215 13.40 16.38 9.46
CA SER A 215 12.32 17.31 9.71
C SER A 215 11.37 16.78 10.81
N GLU A 216 10.62 17.71 11.41
CA GLU A 216 9.51 17.37 12.30
C GLU A 216 8.54 16.39 11.64
N ARG A 217 8.20 16.63 10.37
CA ARG A 217 7.23 15.84 9.61
C ARG A 217 7.69 14.39 9.45
N THR A 218 8.94 14.20 9.03
CA THR A 218 9.53 12.87 8.80
C THR A 218 9.58 12.06 10.09
N ILE A 219 10.03 12.67 11.20
CA ILE A 219 10.10 11.99 12.50
C ILE A 219 8.71 11.72 13.07
N ASN A 220 7.76 12.64 12.92
CA ASN A 220 6.39 12.39 13.34
C ASN A 220 5.80 11.19 12.57
N ALA A 221 5.95 11.15 11.25
CA ALA A 221 5.50 10.03 10.42
C ALA A 221 6.17 8.71 10.82
N LEU A 222 7.48 8.72 11.09
CA LEU A 222 8.21 7.55 11.56
C LEU A 222 7.67 7.02 12.89
N LEU A 223 7.43 7.92 13.85
CA LEU A 223 6.84 7.56 15.13
C LEU A 223 5.41 7.06 14.97
N ASP A 224 4.61 7.66 14.11
CA ASP A 224 3.25 7.19 13.84
C ASP A 224 3.25 5.76 13.28
N GLN A 225 4.23 5.40 12.45
CA GLN A 225 4.43 4.02 11.99
C GLN A 225 4.83 3.07 13.13
N ILE A 226 5.74 3.49 14.01
CA ILE A 226 6.22 2.69 15.16
C ILE A 226 5.07 2.42 16.14
N TYR A 227 4.26 3.43 16.43
CA TYR A 227 3.16 3.35 17.40
C TYR A 227 1.85 2.88 16.81
N GLU A 228 1.83 2.47 15.52
CA GLU A 228 0.64 1.97 14.84
C GLU A 228 -0.51 3.00 14.84
N MET A 229 -0.15 4.28 14.79
CA MET A 229 -1.10 5.39 14.64
C MET A 229 -1.69 5.40 13.22
N PRO A 230 -2.83 6.08 13.00
CA PRO A 230 -3.26 6.45 11.67
C PRO A 230 -2.12 7.12 10.91
N LYS A 231 -1.75 6.53 9.76
CA LYS A 231 -0.47 6.78 9.09
C LYS A 231 -0.62 7.88 8.05
N SER A 232 -0.49 9.15 8.43
CA SER A 232 -0.69 10.29 7.52
C SER A 232 0.13 10.24 6.21
N THR A 233 1.35 9.73 6.25
CA THR A 233 2.24 9.64 5.06
C THR A 233 2.00 8.38 4.22
N THR A 234 1.52 7.30 4.83
CA THR A 234 1.20 6.05 4.13
C THR A 234 -0.30 5.75 4.23
N GLU A 235 -1.12 6.79 4.10
CA GLU A 235 -2.58 6.64 4.06
C GLU A 235 -2.98 5.78 2.86
N SER A 236 -4.26 5.39 2.84
CA SER A 236 -4.82 4.64 1.72
C SER A 236 -4.52 5.37 0.41
N LEU A 237 -3.91 4.66 -0.53
CA LEU A 237 -3.68 5.07 -1.91
C LEU A 237 -4.95 5.67 -2.50
N PHE A 238 -6.08 5.00 -2.30
CA PHE A 238 -7.34 5.36 -2.93
C PHE A 238 -7.94 6.64 -2.36
N THR A 239 -7.87 6.87 -1.05
CA THR A 239 -8.50 8.04 -0.42
C THR A 239 -7.55 9.21 -0.26
N GLY A 240 -6.25 8.95 -0.10
CA GLY A 240 -5.24 9.95 0.25
C GLY A 240 -4.27 10.31 -0.87
N PHE A 241 -4.26 9.60 -2.00
CA PHE A 241 -3.33 9.88 -3.10
C PHE A 241 -4.02 10.01 -4.47
N VAL A 242 -4.80 9.00 -4.88
CA VAL A 242 -5.36 8.98 -6.25
C VAL A 242 -6.35 10.12 -6.49
N LEU A 243 -7.02 10.62 -5.44
CA LEU A 243 -7.94 11.75 -5.54
C LEU A 243 -7.24 13.11 -5.60
N LEU A 244 -5.93 13.18 -5.34
CA LEU A 244 -5.20 14.43 -5.38
C LEU A 244 -5.05 14.91 -6.83
N PRO A 245 -5.13 16.24 -7.07
CA PRO A 245 -4.68 16.85 -8.32
C PRO A 245 -3.23 16.45 -8.64
N ALA A 246 -2.88 16.37 -9.93
CA ALA A 246 -1.57 15.89 -10.35
C ALA A 246 -0.42 16.74 -9.76
N GLU A 247 -0.62 18.05 -9.69
CA GLU A 247 0.27 19.04 -9.09
C GLU A 247 0.49 18.85 -7.58
N GLU A 248 -0.41 18.14 -6.88
CA GLU A 248 -0.31 17.86 -5.44
C GLU A 248 0.27 16.48 -5.14
N GLN A 249 0.38 15.58 -6.14
CA GLN A 249 0.88 14.22 -5.95
C GLN A 249 2.38 14.14 -5.65
N GLU A 250 3.16 15.16 -6.01
CA GLU A 250 4.60 15.20 -5.78
C GLU A 250 4.95 15.24 -4.29
N GLN A 251 4.24 16.05 -3.50
CA GLN A 251 4.55 16.23 -2.08
C GLN A 251 4.42 14.93 -1.27
N PRO A 252 3.34 14.13 -1.37
CA PRO A 252 3.26 12.82 -0.72
C PRO A 252 4.37 11.84 -1.13
N LEU A 253 4.83 11.90 -2.39
CA LEU A 253 5.95 11.06 -2.86
C LEU A 253 7.26 11.48 -2.20
N ASN A 254 7.53 12.79 -2.13
CA ASN A 254 8.70 13.33 -1.43
C ASN A 254 8.69 12.98 0.06
N ASP A 255 7.53 13.08 0.73
CA ASP A 255 7.40 12.66 2.12
C ASP A 255 7.70 11.15 2.30
N LEU A 256 7.26 10.31 1.36
CA LEU A 256 7.55 8.88 1.38
C LEU A 256 9.03 8.59 1.15
N LEU A 257 9.71 9.34 0.27
CA LEU A 257 11.16 9.21 0.07
C LEU A 257 11.93 9.60 1.33
N GLU A 258 11.61 10.73 1.96
CA GLU A 258 12.21 11.14 3.23
C GLU A 258 11.98 10.10 4.33
N LEU A 259 10.76 9.56 4.41
CA LEU A 259 10.43 8.51 5.37
C LEU A 259 11.17 7.20 5.08
N LEU A 260 11.41 6.87 3.80
CA LEU A 260 12.20 5.70 3.41
C LEU A 260 13.66 5.84 3.86
N ILE A 261 14.27 7.01 3.64
CA ILE A 261 15.62 7.34 4.11
C ILE A 261 15.69 7.23 5.63
N ALA A 262 14.74 7.84 6.35
CA ALA A 262 14.71 7.79 7.80
C ALA A 262 14.53 6.35 8.32
N ALA A 263 13.64 5.56 7.71
CA ALA A 263 13.42 4.18 8.09
C ALA A 263 14.68 3.31 7.91
N ASP A 264 15.44 3.51 6.83
CA ASP A 264 16.72 2.82 6.61
C ASP A 264 17.78 3.25 7.62
N LYS A 265 17.96 4.57 7.79
CA LYS A 265 18.92 5.16 8.74
C LYS A 265 18.73 4.67 10.18
N TYR A 266 17.48 4.47 10.58
CA TYR A 266 17.12 3.99 11.92
C TYR A 266 16.89 2.47 11.99
N SER A 267 17.28 1.73 10.95
CA SER A 267 17.19 0.26 10.88
C SER A 267 15.78 -0.28 11.17
N LEU A 268 14.77 0.39 10.63
CA LEU A 268 13.36 0.06 10.76
C LEU A 268 12.89 -0.72 9.52
N GLU A 269 13.44 -1.92 9.32
CA GLU A 269 13.27 -2.73 8.10
C GLU A 269 11.82 -2.96 7.68
N LYS A 270 10.92 -3.22 8.65
CA LYS A 270 9.49 -3.40 8.38
C LYS A 270 8.83 -2.13 7.85
N ILE A 271 9.21 -0.97 8.38
CA ILE A 271 8.69 0.33 7.94
C ILE A 271 9.30 0.65 6.58
N LYS A 272 10.61 0.45 6.39
CA LYS A 272 11.29 0.62 5.11
C LYS A 272 10.61 -0.16 3.99
N ALA A 273 10.37 -1.46 4.20
CA ALA A 273 9.69 -2.31 3.23
C ALA A 273 8.25 -1.84 2.95
N ARG A 274 7.51 -1.40 3.97
CA ARG A 274 6.14 -0.86 3.80
C ARG A 274 6.13 0.45 3.02
N VAL A 275 7.06 1.36 3.31
CA VAL A 275 7.16 2.66 2.63
C VAL A 275 7.57 2.47 1.17
N ALA A 276 8.52 1.56 0.90
CA ALA A 276 8.88 1.18 -0.46
C ALA A 276 7.65 0.68 -1.23
N LYS A 277 6.88 -0.26 -0.65
CA LYS A 277 5.61 -0.71 -1.25
C LYS A 277 4.61 0.43 -1.46
N ALA A 278 4.49 1.36 -0.51
CA ALA A 278 3.59 2.50 -0.63
C ALA A 278 3.95 3.42 -1.81
N ILE A 279 5.24 3.67 -2.05
CA ILE A 279 5.72 4.42 -3.23
C ILE A 279 5.40 3.63 -4.48
N THR A 280 5.75 2.35 -4.49
CA THR A 280 5.53 1.39 -5.56
C THR A 280 4.05 1.35 -5.96
N ASP A 281 3.10 1.24 -5.03
CA ASP A 281 1.65 1.20 -5.31
C ASP A 281 1.11 2.50 -5.91
N ARG A 282 1.77 3.65 -5.68
CA ARG A 282 1.36 4.98 -6.16
C ARG A 282 1.84 5.28 -7.59
N MET A 283 2.97 4.71 -8.01
CA MET A 283 3.58 5.00 -9.33
C MET A 283 2.62 4.86 -10.52
N PRO A 284 1.74 3.83 -10.60
CA PRO A 284 0.82 3.68 -11.73
C PRO A 284 -0.18 4.83 -11.88
N PHE A 285 -0.44 5.58 -10.81
CA PHE A 285 -1.43 6.67 -10.77
C PHE A 285 -0.82 8.05 -11.09
N ILE A 286 0.51 8.13 -11.20
CA ILE A 286 1.19 9.37 -11.56
C ILE A 286 1.00 9.62 -13.05
N LYS A 287 0.31 10.72 -13.37
CA LYS A 287 0.01 11.15 -14.74
C LYS A 287 1.16 11.87 -15.40
N ASP A 288 1.87 12.70 -14.65
CA ASP A 288 2.99 13.47 -15.18
C ASP A 288 4.24 12.61 -15.31
N ALA A 289 4.75 12.48 -16.53
CA ALA A 289 5.96 11.72 -16.80
C ALA A 289 7.21 12.38 -16.21
N LEU A 290 7.22 13.72 -16.03
CA LEU A 290 8.33 14.41 -15.37
C LEU A 290 8.42 13.98 -13.90
N THR A 291 7.30 13.99 -13.16
CA THR A 291 7.27 13.49 -11.76
C THR A 291 7.77 12.04 -11.64
N VAL A 292 7.47 11.16 -12.60
CA VAL A 292 8.00 9.78 -12.60
C VAL A 292 9.51 9.75 -12.82
N VAL A 293 10.04 10.61 -13.70
CA VAL A 293 11.49 10.76 -13.92
C VAL A 293 12.18 11.31 -12.68
N ASP A 294 11.65 12.37 -12.07
CA ASP A 294 12.21 12.97 -10.85
C ASP A 294 12.24 11.96 -9.69
N LEU A 295 11.15 11.21 -9.51
CA LEU A 295 11.09 10.10 -8.55
C LEU A 295 12.13 9.02 -8.84
N ALA A 296 12.33 8.67 -10.12
CA ALA A 296 13.34 7.70 -10.52
C ALA A 296 14.76 8.20 -10.24
N ILE A 297 15.06 9.45 -10.55
CA ILE A 297 16.36 10.07 -10.25
C ILE A 297 16.62 10.04 -8.76
N ALA A 298 15.62 10.42 -7.94
CA ALA A 298 15.73 10.34 -6.49
C ALA A 298 16.03 8.90 -6.05
N ILE A 299 15.25 7.89 -6.45
CA ILE A 299 15.43 6.48 -6.07
C ILE A 299 16.82 5.92 -6.46
N PHE A 300 17.38 6.39 -7.56
CA PHE A 300 18.70 5.97 -8.04
C PHE A 300 19.86 6.79 -7.47
N ASP A 301 19.60 7.86 -6.71
CA ASP A 301 20.61 8.62 -6.00
C ASP A 301 21.41 7.73 -5.03
N GLU A 302 22.69 8.04 -4.84
CA GLU A 302 23.60 7.26 -3.98
C GLU A 302 23.21 7.34 -2.50
N GLN A 303 22.54 8.40 -2.08
CA GLN A 303 22.07 8.59 -0.70
C GLN A 303 20.77 7.82 -0.41
N MET A 304 20.09 7.32 -1.45
CA MET A 304 18.86 6.57 -1.27
C MET A 304 19.11 5.11 -0.85
N PRO A 305 18.28 4.57 0.08
CA PRO A 305 18.31 3.17 0.44
C PRO A 305 18.21 2.24 -0.78
N GLN A 306 19.06 1.23 -0.82
CA GLN A 306 19.08 0.23 -1.88
C GLN A 306 17.91 -0.74 -1.72
N VAL A 307 16.80 -0.45 -2.39
CA VAL A 307 15.60 -1.30 -2.39
C VAL A 307 15.36 -1.85 -3.80
N ASP A 308 15.86 -3.05 -4.07
CA ASP A 308 15.88 -3.66 -5.41
C ASP A 308 14.49 -3.74 -6.05
N CYS A 309 13.46 -4.12 -5.28
CA CYS A 309 12.10 -4.19 -5.80
C CYS A 309 11.58 -2.81 -6.22
N LEU A 310 11.85 -1.76 -5.44
CA LEU A 310 11.46 -0.39 -5.76
C LEU A 310 12.17 0.11 -7.03
N ARG A 311 13.48 -0.13 -7.14
CA ARG A 311 14.30 0.22 -8.32
C ARG A 311 13.86 -0.50 -9.58
N LYS A 312 13.49 -1.78 -9.47
CA LYS A 312 12.93 -2.56 -10.58
C LYS A 312 11.59 -1.97 -11.03
N GLN A 313 10.68 -1.69 -10.10
CA GLN A 313 9.35 -1.15 -10.44
C GLN A 313 9.44 0.23 -11.08
N ILE A 314 10.24 1.16 -10.55
CA ILE A 314 10.36 2.48 -11.19
C ILE A 314 11.01 2.40 -12.58
N THR A 315 11.95 1.48 -12.78
CA THR A 315 12.55 1.23 -14.11
C THR A 315 11.51 0.76 -15.11
N GLU A 316 10.58 -0.10 -14.69
CA GLU A 316 9.45 -0.53 -15.52
C GLU A 316 8.49 0.61 -15.86
N GLN A 317 8.18 1.47 -14.88
CA GLN A 317 7.33 2.64 -15.10
C GLN A 317 7.95 3.63 -16.10
N ILE A 318 9.27 3.82 -16.04
CA ILE A 318 10.04 4.63 -17.00
C ILE A 318 10.00 3.99 -18.39
N ARG A 319 10.20 2.68 -18.48
CA ARG A 319 10.15 1.95 -19.77
C ARG A 319 8.78 2.11 -20.43
N TYR A 320 7.70 1.98 -19.66
CA TYR A 320 6.34 2.12 -20.16
C TYR A 320 6.07 3.52 -20.71
N ARG A 321 6.56 4.56 -20.01
CA ARG A 321 6.40 5.98 -20.40
C ARG A 321 7.45 6.49 -21.38
N MET A 322 8.35 5.63 -21.86
CA MET A 322 9.46 6.03 -22.73
C MET A 322 9.01 6.83 -23.96
N PRO A 323 7.91 6.50 -24.67
CA PRO A 323 7.42 7.31 -25.79
C PRO A 323 7.12 8.77 -25.41
N MET A 324 6.58 9.02 -24.21
CA MET A 324 6.33 10.39 -23.71
C MET A 324 7.63 11.09 -23.30
N ILE A 325 8.53 10.36 -22.64
CA ILE A 325 9.83 10.88 -22.19
C ILE A 325 10.66 11.37 -23.39
N VAL A 326 10.74 10.58 -24.47
CA VAL A 326 11.57 10.93 -25.65
C VAL A 326 10.98 12.04 -26.52
N THR A 327 9.65 12.21 -26.49
CA THR A 327 8.96 13.24 -27.31
C THR A 327 8.93 14.61 -26.63
N ASN A 328 9.14 14.68 -25.32
CA ASN A 328 9.22 15.92 -24.56
C ASN A 328 10.68 16.29 -24.25
N ALA A 329 11.17 17.39 -24.82
CA ALA A 329 12.56 17.82 -24.68
C ALA A 329 13.00 18.12 -23.23
N VAL A 330 12.09 18.59 -22.38
CA VAL A 330 12.39 18.90 -20.97
C VAL A 330 12.59 17.59 -20.20
N ILE A 331 11.63 16.67 -20.33
CA ILE A 331 11.66 15.37 -19.63
C ILE A 331 12.84 14.52 -20.13
N TRP A 332 13.08 14.51 -21.45
CA TRP A 332 14.21 13.83 -22.05
C TRP A 332 15.54 14.33 -21.48
N LYS A 333 15.69 15.66 -21.35
CA LYS A 333 16.91 16.25 -20.79
C LYS A 333 17.16 15.73 -19.38
N GLU A 334 16.17 15.84 -18.49
CA GLU A 334 16.25 15.41 -17.09
C GLU A 334 16.61 13.92 -16.99
N TYR A 335 15.89 13.07 -17.73
CA TYR A 335 16.17 11.63 -17.81
C TYR A 335 17.59 11.33 -18.33
N SER A 336 18.05 12.02 -19.36
CA SER A 336 19.33 11.76 -20.03
C SER A 336 20.56 12.20 -19.23
N GLU A 337 20.38 13.11 -18.26
CA GLU A 337 21.47 13.59 -17.40
C GLU A 337 21.76 12.59 -16.25
N SER A 338 20.79 11.73 -15.90
CA SER A 338 20.96 10.70 -14.86
C SER A 338 21.61 9.42 -15.39
N LYS A 339 22.94 9.32 -15.20
CA LYS A 339 23.74 8.17 -15.66
C LYS A 339 23.31 6.84 -15.02
N GLU A 340 23.01 6.84 -13.73
CA GLU A 340 22.63 5.61 -13.01
C GLU A 340 21.26 5.11 -13.44
N LEU A 341 20.29 6.02 -13.61
CA LEU A 341 18.97 5.68 -14.13
C LEU A 341 19.07 5.14 -15.57
N LEU A 342 19.82 5.83 -16.44
CA LEU A 342 20.06 5.36 -17.81
C LEU A 342 20.63 3.94 -17.82
N LYS A 343 21.67 3.70 -17.02
CA LYS A 343 22.31 2.38 -16.91
C LYS A 343 21.31 1.32 -16.45
N ALA A 344 20.50 1.62 -15.43
CA ALA A 344 19.49 0.71 -14.91
C ALA A 344 18.44 0.33 -15.97
N VAL A 345 17.88 1.33 -16.67
CA VAL A 345 16.90 1.12 -17.75
C VAL A 345 17.50 0.29 -18.89
N HIS A 346 18.73 0.59 -19.32
CA HIS A 346 19.41 -0.19 -20.37
C HIS A 346 19.66 -1.63 -19.94
N MET A 347 20.20 -1.86 -18.74
CA MET A 347 20.40 -3.21 -18.21
C MET A 347 19.10 -4.00 -18.15
N HIS A 348 18.01 -3.35 -17.74
CA HIS A 348 16.69 -3.95 -17.71
C HIS A 348 16.21 -4.34 -19.12
N LEU A 349 16.39 -3.49 -20.14
CA LEU A 349 16.05 -3.83 -21.52
C LEU A 349 16.82 -5.04 -22.05
N PHE A 350 18.13 -5.13 -21.77
CA PHE A 350 18.95 -6.25 -22.23
C PHE A 350 18.66 -7.56 -21.49
N ALA A 351 18.22 -7.51 -20.23
CA ALA A 351 17.82 -8.70 -19.49
C ALA A 351 16.60 -9.39 -20.14
N TYR A 352 15.68 -8.62 -20.71
CA TYR A 352 14.47 -9.13 -21.38
C TYR A 352 14.64 -9.40 -22.87
N ALA A 353 15.73 -8.94 -23.50
CA ALA A 353 16.04 -9.24 -24.90
C ALA A 353 16.63 -10.66 -25.11
N LYS A 354 16.84 -11.43 -24.04
CA LYS A 354 17.31 -12.83 -24.08
C LYS A 354 16.15 -13.84 -24.15
N PHE A 355 15.21 -13.69 -25.06
CA PHE A 355 14.25 -14.77 -25.41
C PHE A 355 13.85 -14.68 -26.87
#